data_AF-A0A2H0U3V5-F1
#
_entry.id   AF-A0A2H0U3V5-F1
#
_cell.length_a   1.000
_cell.length_b   1.000
_cell.length_c   1.000
_cell.angle_alpha   90.00
_cell.angle_beta   90.00
_cell.angle_gamma   90.00
#
_symmetry.space_group_name_H-M   'P 1'
#
loop_
_entity.id
_entity.type
_entity.pdbx_description
1 polymer ?
#
loop_
_entity_poly.entity_id
_entity_poly.type
_entity_poly.pdbx_seq_one_letter_code
_entity_poly.pdbx_strand_id
1 'polypeptide(L)' 'MTHQDKQVINEVEKALDDILFGSVELYVQEGKVTQITIRHIKKTGVGAGNTNGHSQKHVHSKTNLNLKLGT' A
#
# COMPACT_ATOMS: atom_id res chain seq x y z
N MET A 1 -18.48 -27.32 16.09
CA MET A 1 -17.21 -26.61 15.87
C MET A 1 -16.21 -27.06 16.92
N THR A 2 -15.12 -27.66 16.48
CA THR A 2 -14.01 -28.10 17.34
C THR A 2 -13.16 -26.89 17.76
N HIS A 3 -12.30 -27.04 18.77
CA HIS A 3 -11.34 -25.99 19.14
C HIS A 3 -10.41 -25.62 17.97
N GLN A 4 -10.10 -26.59 17.12
CA GLN A 4 -9.21 -26.42 15.98
C GLN A 4 -9.86 -25.57 14.87
N ASP A 5 -11.17 -25.74 14.64
CA ASP A 5 -11.92 -24.94 13.67
C ASP A 5 -11.91 -23.44 14.06
N LYS A 6 -12.03 -23.14 15.36
CA LYS A 6 -12.00 -21.75 15.86
C LYS A 6 -10.63 -21.09 15.69
N GLN A 7 -9.54 -21.86 15.82
CA GLN A 7 -8.19 -21.32 15.65
C GLN A 7 -7.96 -20.87 14.20
N VAL A 8 -8.33 -21.71 13.23
CA VAL A 8 -8.18 -21.38 11.81
C VAL A 8 -9.03 -20.16 11.44
N ILE A 9 -10.28 -20.09 11.92
CA ILE A 9 -11.14 -18.93 11.67
C ILE A 9 -10.50 -17.65 12.22
N ASN A 10 -10.01 -17.66 13.46
CA ASN A 10 -9.36 -16.49 14.05
C ASN A 10 -8.09 -16.07 13.31
N GLU A 11 -7.31 -17.02 12.79
CA GLU A 11 -6.12 -16.73 11.99
C GLU A 11 -6.49 -16.07 10.65
N VAL A 12 -7.56 -16.53 10.01
CA VAL A 12 -8.06 -15.93 8.76
C VAL A 12 -8.64 -14.54 9.02
N GLU A 13 -9.42 -14.35 10.09
CA GLU A 13 -9.96 -13.04 10.47
C GLU A 13 -8.82 -12.05 10.73
N LYS A 14 -7.81 -12.45 11.52
CA LYS A 14 -6.63 -11.62 11.78
C LYS A 14 -5.86 -11.28 10.51
N ALA A 15 -5.71 -12.25 9.59
CA ALA A 15 -5.05 -12.03 8.31
C ALA A 15 -5.83 -11.04 7.43
N LEU A 16 -7.16 -11.07 7.45
CA LEU A 16 -8.00 -10.13 6.72
C LEU A 16 -7.94 -8.72 7.33
N ASP A 17 -7.96 -8.60 8.65
CA ASP A 17 -7.91 -7.32 9.37
C ASP A 17 -6.58 -6.56 9.14
N ASP A 18 -5.48 -7.28 8.93
CA ASP A 18 -4.15 -6.71 8.71
C ASP A 18 -3.97 -6.13 7.28
N ILE A 19 -4.89 -6.44 6.35
CA ILE A 19 -4.76 -6.08 4.94
C ILE A 19 -5.57 -4.84 4.59
N LEU A 20 -4.87 -3.77 4.19
CA LEU A 20 -5.52 -2.59 3.61
C LEU A 20 -5.93 -2.81 2.14
N PHE A 21 -5.05 -3.43 1.35
CA PHE A 21 -5.29 -3.80 -0.06
C PHE A 21 -4.54 -5.09 -0.36
N GLY A 22 -5.23 -6.10 -0.86
CA GLY A 22 -4.64 -7.41 -1.05
C GLY A 22 -5.63 -8.54 -1.13
N SER A 23 -5.12 -9.75 -0.88
CA SER A 23 -5.89 -10.99 -0.76
C SER A 23 -5.29 -11.89 0.31
N VAL A 24 -6.15 -12.65 0.99
CA VAL A 24 -5.76 -13.82 1.77
C VAL A 24 -5.97 -15.06 0.91
N GLU A 25 -4.95 -15.90 0.82
CA GLU A 25 -4.95 -17.14 0.05
C GLU A 25 -4.89 -18.33 1.02
N LEU A 26 -5.82 -19.28 0.87
CA LEU A 26 -5.93 -20.47 1.71
C LEU A 26 -5.62 -21.71 0.88
N TYR A 27 -4.70 -22.53 1.38
CA TYR A 27 -4.39 -23.82 0.79
C TYR A 27 -5.04 -24.92 1.63
N VAL A 28 -5.82 -25.77 0.97
CA VAL A 28 -6.59 -26.84 1.62
C VAL A 28 -6.17 -28.18 1.03
N GLN A 29 -5.82 -29.13 1.90
CA GLN A 29 -5.53 -30.52 1.55
C GLN A 29 -6.28 -31.44 2.51
N GLU A 30 -6.89 -32.51 1.99
CA GLU A 30 -7.65 -33.47 2.80
C GLU A 30 -8.74 -32.82 3.69
N GLY A 31 -9.34 -31.74 3.21
CA GLY A 31 -10.35 -30.97 3.96
C GLY A 31 -9.80 -30.13 5.12
N LYS A 32 -8.47 -29.97 5.22
CA LYS A 32 -7.80 -29.16 6.25
C LYS A 32 -7.00 -28.02 5.62
N VAL A 33 -7.05 -26.85 6.24
CA VAL A 33 -6.17 -25.72 5.86
C VAL A 33 -4.74 -26.09 6.26
N THR A 34 -3.82 -26.04 5.31
CA THR A 34 -2.39 -26.36 5.53
C THR A 34 -1.50 -25.12 5.45
N GLN A 35 -1.96 -24.07 4.78
CA GLN A 35 -1.23 -22.81 4.68
C GLN A 35 -2.20 -21.64 4.49
N ILE A 36 -1.87 -20.52 5.14
CA ILE A 36 -2.51 -19.22 4.98
C ILE A 36 -1.42 -18.25 4.50
N THR A 37 -1.65 -17.60 3.36
CA THR A 37 -0.74 -16.62 2.79
C THR A 37 -1.44 -15.28 2.62
N ILE A 38 -0.75 -14.19 2.97
CA ILE A 38 -1.24 -12.83 2.78
C ILE A 38 -0.50 -12.20 1.61
N ARG A 39 -1.24 -11.78 0.59
CA ARG A 39 -0.72 -11.04 -0.55
C ARG A 39 -1.10 -9.57 -0.44
N HIS A 40 -0.12 -8.73 -0.13
CA HIS A 40 -0.29 -7.28 -0.14
C HIS A 40 -0.24 -6.73 -1.57
N ILE A 41 -1.28 -5.99 -1.96
CA ILE A 41 -1.32 -5.29 -3.24
C ILE A 41 -1.11 -3.81 -2.96
N LYS A 42 0.04 -3.28 -3.37
CA LYS A 42 0.30 -1.85 -3.26
C LYS A 42 -0.64 -1.11 -4.21
N LYS A 43 -1.54 -0.28 -3.68
CA LYS A 43 -2.34 0.65 -4.49
C LYS A 43 -1.37 1.60 -5.19
N THR A 44 -1.22 1.44 -6.51
CA THR A 44 -0.51 2.42 -7.31
C THR A 44 -1.48 3.54 -7.62
N GLY A 45 -1.09 4.77 -7.30
CA GLY A 45 -1.81 5.96 -7.74
C GLY A 45 -1.60 6.15 -9.24
N VAL A 46 -2.14 5.26 -10.07
CA VAL A 46 -2.49 5.65 -11.43
C VAL A 46 -3.61 6.65 -11.28
N GLY A 47 -3.24 7.93 -11.27
CA GLY A 47 -4.18 9.01 -11.53
C GLY A 47 -4.84 8.69 -12.86
N ALA A 48 -6.04 8.10 -12.81
CA ALA A 48 -6.97 8.19 -13.92
C ALA A 48 -7.17 9.68 -14.14
N GLY A 49 -6.46 10.23 -15.12
CA GLY A 49 -6.41 11.66 -15.39
C GLY A 49 -7.82 12.17 -15.61
N ASN A 50 -8.32 12.95 -14.66
CA ASN A 50 -9.31 13.97 -14.93
C ASN A 50 -9.29 15.05 -13.85
N THR A 51 -8.39 16.03 -14.00
CA THR A 51 -8.65 17.39 -13.56
C THR A 51 -8.08 18.36 -14.59
N ASN A 52 -8.98 19.16 -15.12
CA ASN A 52 -8.77 20.20 -16.11
C ASN A 52 -7.60 21.14 -15.75
N GLY A 53 -6.91 21.61 -16.78
CA GLY A 53 -5.57 22.18 -16.66
C GLY A 53 -5.42 23.37 -15.73
N HIS A 54 -4.26 23.45 -15.08
CA HIS A 54 -3.52 24.68 -14.86
C HIS A 54 -2.04 24.33 -15.07
N SER A 55 -1.46 24.88 -16.13
CA SER A 55 -0.04 24.76 -16.45
C SER A 55 0.77 25.33 -15.28
N GLN A 56 1.45 24.46 -14.53
CA GLN A 56 2.31 24.86 -13.43
C GLN A 56 3.57 25.51 -14.04
N LYS A 57 3.52 26.84 -14.12
CA LYS A 57 4.60 27.70 -14.61
C LYS A 57 5.82 27.49 -13.70
N HIS A 58 6.82 26.78 -14.20
CA HIS A 58 8.08 26.54 -13.50
C HIS A 58 8.84 27.88 -13.39
N VAL A 59 8.72 28.54 -12.24
CA VAL A 59 9.41 29.81 -11.95
C VAL A 59 10.84 29.46 -11.54
N HIS A 60 11.79 29.62 -12.45
CA HIS A 60 13.23 29.60 -12.12
C HIS A 60 13.53 30.81 -11.23
N SER A 61 13.61 30.61 -9.92
CA SER A 61 14.09 31.63 -8.99
C SER A 61 15.62 31.70 -9.11
N LYS A 62 16.13 32.70 -9.84
CA LYS A 62 17.56 33.05 -9.83
C LYS A 62 17.83 33.85 -8.56
N THR A 63 18.37 33.20 -7.53
CA THR A 63 18.88 33.92 -6.36
C THR A 63 20.23 34.56 -6.72
N ASN A 64 20.26 35.90 -6.84
CA ASN A 64 21.49 36.67 -6.88
C ASN A 64 22.09 36.72 -5.47
N LEU A 65 23.20 36.01 -5.23
CA LEU A 65 24.07 36.28 -4.08
C LEU A 65 25.13 37.29 -4.52
N ASN A 66 24.88 38.56 -4.22
CA ASN A 66 25.89 39.62 -4.25
C ASN A 66 26.58 39.64 -2.88
N LEU A 67 27.85 39.25 -2.79
CA LEU A 67 28.69 39.63 -1.65
C LEU A 67 29.95 40.35 -2.13
N LYS A 68 30.12 41.53 -1.54
CA LYS A 68 31.05 42.63 -1.83
C LYS A 68 32.52 42.22 -1.73
N LEU A 69 33.33 42.84 -2.59
CA LEU A 69 34.77 43.05 -2.37
C LEU A 69 35.01 44.07 -1.25
N GLY A 70 36.12 43.90 -0.53
CA GLY A 70 36.74 44.85 0.40
C GLY A 70 37.03 44.18 1.74
N THR A 71 38.25 44.14 2.26
CA THR A 71 39.47 44.98 2.10
C THR A 71 40.72 44.13 2.12
#